data_AF-A0A800E8J3-F1
#
_entry.id   AF-A0A800E8J3-F1
#
_cell.length_a   1.000
_cell.length_b   1.000
_cell.length_c   1.000
_cell.angle_alpha   90.00
_cell.angle_beta   90.00
_cell.angle_gamma   90.00
#
_symmetry.space_group_name_H-M   'P 1'
#
loop_
_entity.id
_entity.type
_entity.pdbx_description
1 polymer ?
#
loop_
_entity_poly.entity_id
_entity_poly.type
_entity_poly.pdbx_seq_one_letter_code
_entity_poly.pdbx_strand_id
1 'polypeptide(L)'
;LLIFFLFIKTTIMSFLNFPDSKILFFIPLTAFIEATINTFHYWFIREKRFAIPSISRTLFYSGMVGTQFLLFFTINEKIIALLAGFIIGQLFSLLFLVIIFFKEKNNISLYFNFNMIFEEAKKYKKFPLFSTWNAGINTLARNLPPILLNLFFTKAIVGQFYIAMRLMNIPLNILQSSVSQVFYQRVSELIKQKQSLKQFFNTTVLKLGAIIFVPLLIIFFWG
;
A
#
# COMPACT_ATOMS: atom_id res chain seq x y z
N LEU A 1 -15.08 -8.29 4.97
CA LEU A 1 -14.83 -7.57 3.70
C LEU A 1 -15.95 -7.78 2.69
N LEU A 2 -16.22 -9.02 2.23
CA LEU A 2 -17.29 -9.31 1.26
C LEU A 2 -18.69 -8.83 1.69
N ILE A 3 -19.12 -9.13 2.92
CA ILE A 3 -20.47 -8.76 3.41
C ILE A 3 -20.62 -7.23 3.55
N PHE A 4 -19.63 -6.57 4.16
CA PHE A 4 -19.56 -5.11 4.27
C PHE A 4 -19.55 -4.43 2.89
N PHE A 5 -18.82 -5.01 1.94
CA PHE A 5 -18.75 -4.54 0.56
C PHE A 5 -20.09 -4.66 -0.16
N LEU A 6 -20.82 -5.77 0.01
CA LEU A 6 -22.15 -5.96 -0.60
C LEU A 6 -23.18 -4.92 -0.09
N PHE A 7 -23.13 -4.55 1.18
CA PHE A 7 -24.01 -3.52 1.77
C PHE A 7 -23.72 -2.11 1.25
N ILE A 8 -22.45 -1.79 1.01
CA ILE A 8 -22.01 -0.46 0.60
C ILE A 8 -21.98 -0.30 -0.93
N LYS A 9 -21.99 -1.42 -1.67
CA LYS A 9 -21.94 -1.45 -3.13
C LYS A 9 -22.99 -0.51 -3.75
N THR A 10 -24.23 -0.56 -3.28
CA THR A 10 -25.35 0.20 -3.83
C THR A 10 -25.17 1.72 -3.64
N THR A 11 -24.76 2.16 -2.46
CA THR A 11 -24.49 3.58 -2.16
C THR A 11 -23.28 4.11 -2.92
N ILE A 12 -22.23 3.30 -3.10
CA ILE A 12 -21.05 3.69 -3.89
C ILE A 12 -21.41 3.79 -5.38
N MET A 13 -22.20 2.87 -5.91
CA MET A 13 -22.60 2.88 -7.31
C MET A 13 -23.41 4.12 -7.68
N SER A 14 -24.35 4.52 -6.82
CA SER A 14 -25.15 5.73 -7.05
C SER A 14 -24.36 7.03 -6.87
N PHE A 15 -23.41 7.06 -5.93
CA PHE A 15 -22.60 8.26 -5.68
C PHE A 15 -21.52 8.49 -6.76
N LEU A 16 -20.90 7.42 -7.28
CA LEU A 16 -19.78 7.51 -8.22
C LEU A 16 -20.18 7.34 -9.69
N ASN A 17 -21.47 7.15 -9.99
CA ASN A 17 -21.99 6.91 -11.35
C ASN A 17 -21.20 5.84 -12.11
N PHE A 18 -20.87 4.72 -11.44
CA PHE A 18 -20.09 3.66 -12.06
C PHE A 18 -20.92 2.94 -13.14
N PRO A 19 -20.42 2.83 -14.38
CA PRO A 19 -21.18 2.23 -15.49
C PRO A 19 -21.30 0.72 -15.40
N ASP A 20 -20.45 0.02 -14.63
CA ASP A 20 -20.38 -1.45 -14.69
C ASP A 20 -20.28 -2.13 -13.32
N SER A 21 -21.31 -2.91 -12.99
CA SER A 21 -21.50 -3.52 -11.67
C SER A 21 -20.62 -4.76 -11.43
N LYS A 22 -20.02 -5.30 -12.51
CA LYS A 22 -19.18 -6.51 -12.49
C LYS A 22 -17.77 -6.24 -11.94
N ILE A 23 -17.23 -5.05 -12.18
CA ILE A 23 -15.90 -4.62 -11.73
C ILE A 23 -15.80 -4.67 -10.19
N LEU A 24 -16.89 -4.34 -9.51
CA LEU A 24 -16.97 -4.31 -8.06
C LEU A 24 -16.66 -5.68 -7.42
N PHE A 25 -16.94 -6.80 -8.08
CA PHE A 25 -16.63 -8.13 -7.55
C PHE A 25 -15.13 -8.42 -7.45
N PHE A 26 -14.28 -7.69 -8.18
CA PHE A 26 -12.82 -7.84 -8.11
C PHE A 26 -12.20 -7.11 -6.92
N ILE A 27 -12.91 -6.17 -6.28
CA ILE A 27 -12.38 -5.39 -5.16
C ILE A 27 -12.06 -6.28 -3.94
N PRO A 28 -12.97 -7.16 -3.47
CA PRO A 28 -12.62 -8.06 -2.36
C PRO A 28 -11.48 -9.01 -2.67
N LEU A 29 -11.38 -9.48 -3.92
CA LEU A 29 -10.33 -10.39 -4.37
C LEU A 29 -8.95 -9.71 -4.35
N THR A 30 -8.85 -8.55 -4.97
CA THR A 30 -7.60 -7.75 -4.99
C THR A 30 -7.19 -7.32 -3.59
N ALA A 31 -8.14 -6.94 -2.73
CA ALA A 31 -7.86 -6.63 -1.33
C ALA A 31 -7.33 -7.84 -0.55
N PHE A 32 -7.85 -9.04 -0.81
CA PHE A 32 -7.37 -10.28 -0.19
C PHE A 32 -5.93 -10.63 -0.64
N ILE A 33 -5.65 -10.53 -1.94
CA ILE A 33 -4.29 -10.75 -2.47
C ILE A 33 -3.33 -9.72 -1.86
N GLU A 34 -3.72 -8.45 -1.82
CA GLU A 34 -2.92 -7.37 -1.22
C GLU A 34 -2.65 -7.60 0.27
N ALA A 35 -3.64 -8.06 1.03
CA ALA A 35 -3.45 -8.40 2.45
C ALA A 35 -2.44 -9.54 2.62
N THR A 36 -2.46 -10.53 1.72
CA THR A 36 -1.50 -11.65 1.73
C THR A 36 -0.09 -11.17 1.40
N ILE A 37 0.07 -10.35 0.35
CA ILE A 37 1.35 -9.72 -0.02
C ILE A 37 1.90 -8.91 1.15
N ASN A 38 1.07 -8.08 1.79
CA ASN A 38 1.50 -7.27 2.94
C ASN A 38 1.92 -8.12 4.13
N THR A 39 1.26 -9.27 4.36
CA THR A 39 1.67 -10.22 5.40
C THR A 39 3.08 -10.75 5.14
N PHE A 40 3.38 -11.16 3.90
CA PHE A 40 4.74 -11.57 3.51
C PHE A 40 5.74 -10.42 3.62
N HIS A 41 5.38 -9.20 3.21
CA HIS A 41 6.23 -8.04 3.37
C HIS A 41 6.61 -7.82 4.85
N TYR A 42 5.63 -7.81 5.77
CA TYR A 42 5.91 -7.68 7.19
C TYR A 42 6.80 -8.81 7.73
N TRP A 43 6.60 -10.04 7.25
CA TRP A 43 7.46 -11.16 7.62
C TRP A 43 8.92 -10.92 7.20
N PHE A 44 9.18 -10.63 5.91
CA PHE A 44 10.55 -10.41 5.42
C PHE A 44 11.19 -9.16 6.01
N ILE A 45 10.42 -8.10 6.27
CA ILE A 45 10.89 -6.90 6.97
C ILE A 45 11.33 -7.26 8.39
N ARG A 46 10.55 -8.07 9.11
CA ARG A 46 10.92 -8.55 10.46
C ARG A 46 12.26 -9.28 10.46
N GLU A 47 12.51 -10.10 9.43
CA GLU A 47 13.77 -10.82 9.21
C GLU A 47 14.89 -9.95 8.57
N LYS A 48 14.70 -8.62 8.45
CA LYS A 48 15.66 -7.66 7.85
C LYS A 48 15.99 -7.90 6.37
N ARG A 49 15.17 -8.66 5.66
CA ARG A 49 15.35 -8.94 4.22
C ARG A 49 14.61 -7.91 3.36
N PHE A 50 14.97 -6.63 3.49
CA PHE A 50 14.30 -5.51 2.81
C PHE A 50 14.33 -5.58 1.28
N ALA A 51 15.32 -6.29 0.71
CA ALA A 51 15.41 -6.51 -0.73
C ALA A 51 14.24 -7.32 -1.28
N ILE A 52 13.72 -8.30 -0.53
CA ILE A 52 12.64 -9.19 -1.01
C ILE A 52 11.33 -8.40 -1.23
N PRO A 53 10.78 -7.64 -0.25
CA PRO A 53 9.64 -6.76 -0.49
C PRO A 53 9.87 -5.73 -1.60
N SER A 54 11.09 -5.22 -1.73
CA SER A 54 11.45 -4.26 -2.78
C SER A 54 11.36 -4.88 -4.17
N ILE A 55 11.94 -6.06 -4.38
CA ILE A 55 11.86 -6.81 -5.65
C ILE A 55 10.41 -7.20 -5.95
N SER A 56 9.67 -7.67 -4.93
CA SER A 56 8.26 -8.02 -5.07
C SER A 56 7.42 -6.85 -5.57
N ARG A 57 7.66 -5.65 -5.03
CA ARG A 57 6.98 -4.43 -5.45
C ARG A 57 7.35 -4.01 -6.87
N THR A 58 8.60 -4.20 -7.27
CA THR A 58 9.02 -3.98 -8.66
C THR A 58 8.32 -4.97 -9.59
N LEU A 59 8.25 -6.25 -9.24
CA LEU A 59 7.53 -7.27 -10.03
C LEU A 59 6.04 -6.95 -10.15
N PHE A 60 5.42 -6.43 -9.08
CA PHE A 60 4.05 -5.92 -9.13
C PHE A 60 3.88 -4.86 -10.22
N TYR A 61 4.68 -3.78 -10.18
CA TYR A 61 4.54 -2.69 -11.14
C TYR A 61 4.93 -3.09 -12.56
N SER A 62 5.98 -3.87 -12.73
CA SER A 62 6.41 -4.38 -14.05
C SER A 62 5.37 -5.32 -14.66
N GLY A 63 4.81 -6.23 -13.87
CA GLY A 63 3.72 -7.11 -14.30
C GLY A 63 2.47 -6.31 -14.66
N MET A 64 2.08 -5.35 -13.82
CA MET A 64 0.93 -4.50 -14.07
C MET A 64 1.08 -3.70 -15.37
N VAL A 65 2.16 -2.92 -15.51
CA VAL A 65 2.37 -2.05 -16.68
C VAL A 65 2.58 -2.89 -17.94
N GLY A 66 3.38 -3.96 -17.85
CA GLY A 66 3.64 -4.86 -18.98
C GLY A 66 2.36 -5.50 -19.51
N THR A 67 1.53 -6.05 -18.63
CA THR A 67 0.24 -6.63 -19.02
C THR A 67 -0.72 -5.57 -19.54
N GLN A 68 -0.83 -4.40 -18.90
CA GLN A 68 -1.69 -3.32 -19.39
C GLN A 68 -1.30 -2.88 -20.80
N PHE A 69 0.00 -2.76 -21.06
CA PHE A 69 0.53 -2.40 -22.37
C PHE A 69 0.22 -3.47 -23.43
N LEU A 70 0.43 -4.76 -23.10
CA LEU A 70 0.11 -5.86 -24.01
C LEU A 70 -1.39 -5.94 -24.32
N LEU A 71 -2.23 -5.84 -23.29
CA LEU A 71 -3.69 -5.91 -23.43
C LEU A 71 -4.29 -4.66 -24.07
N PHE A 72 -3.56 -3.54 -24.06
CA PHE A 72 -4.00 -2.32 -24.71
C PHE A 72 -4.23 -2.52 -26.21
N PHE A 73 -3.42 -3.35 -26.88
CA PHE A 73 -3.57 -3.58 -28.32
C PHE A 73 -4.58 -4.69 -28.65
N THR A 74 -4.85 -5.61 -27.73
CA THR A 74 -5.68 -6.80 -27.99
C THR A 74 -7.11 -6.67 -27.51
N ILE A 75 -7.37 -5.88 -26.46
CA ILE A 75 -8.70 -5.71 -25.86
C ILE A 75 -9.24 -4.31 -26.15
N ASN A 76 -10.46 -4.25 -26.70
CA ASN A 76 -11.18 -2.99 -26.95
C ASN A 76 -11.64 -2.34 -25.63
N GLU A 77 -12.06 -3.15 -24.66
CA GLU A 77 -12.45 -2.70 -23.32
C GLU A 77 -11.24 -2.37 -22.44
N LYS A 78 -10.81 -1.10 -22.47
CA LYS A 78 -9.62 -0.63 -21.73
C LYS A 78 -9.74 -0.77 -20.21
N ILE A 79 -10.95 -0.73 -19.66
CA ILE A 79 -11.17 -0.91 -18.23
C ILE A 79 -10.81 -2.34 -17.79
N ILE A 80 -11.17 -3.34 -18.61
CA ILE A 80 -10.81 -4.74 -18.35
C ILE A 80 -9.30 -4.92 -18.45
N ALA A 81 -8.64 -4.33 -19.46
CA ALA A 81 -7.19 -4.39 -19.60
C ALA A 81 -6.45 -3.79 -18.38
N LEU A 82 -6.95 -2.68 -17.83
CA LEU A 82 -6.41 -2.04 -16.62
C LEU A 82 -6.51 -2.95 -15.40
N LEU A 83 -7.69 -3.54 -15.16
CA LEU A 83 -7.96 -4.44 -14.04
C LEU A 83 -7.17 -5.73 -14.14
N ALA A 84 -7.16 -6.35 -15.33
CA ALA A 84 -6.43 -7.58 -15.60
C ALA A 84 -4.93 -7.40 -15.32
N GLY A 85 -4.34 -6.29 -15.80
CA GLY A 85 -2.95 -5.99 -15.51
C GLY A 85 -2.69 -5.76 -14.01
N PHE A 86 -3.57 -5.03 -13.31
CA PHE A 86 -3.42 -4.87 -11.86
C PHE A 86 -3.40 -6.21 -11.12
N ILE A 87 -4.35 -7.11 -11.42
CA ILE A 87 -4.43 -8.44 -10.82
C ILE A 87 -3.19 -9.28 -11.18
N ILE A 88 -2.78 -9.30 -12.44
CA ILE A 88 -1.61 -10.06 -12.90
C ILE A 88 -0.33 -9.55 -12.22
N GLY A 89 -0.18 -8.24 -12.07
CA GLY A 89 0.89 -7.65 -11.27
C GLY A 89 0.88 -8.16 -9.82
N GLN A 90 -0.29 -8.18 -9.16
CA GLN A 90 -0.40 -8.71 -7.79
C GLN A 90 -0.02 -10.19 -7.73
N LEU A 91 -0.45 -10.98 -8.72
CA LEU A 91 -0.10 -12.39 -8.81
C LEU A 91 1.41 -12.61 -8.99
N PHE A 92 2.09 -11.83 -9.83
CA PHE A 92 3.56 -11.92 -9.97
C PHE A 92 4.28 -11.63 -8.67
N SER A 93 3.87 -10.59 -7.96
CA SER A 93 4.41 -10.25 -6.63
C SER A 93 4.17 -11.38 -5.63
N LEU A 94 2.93 -11.87 -5.53
CA LEU A 94 2.57 -12.94 -4.61
C LEU A 94 3.33 -14.25 -4.91
N LEU A 95 3.39 -14.67 -6.17
CA LEU A 95 4.10 -15.87 -6.61
C LEU A 95 5.57 -15.80 -6.24
N PHE A 96 6.23 -14.67 -6.50
CA PHE A 96 7.63 -14.46 -6.10
C PHE A 96 7.82 -14.62 -4.59
N LEU A 97 6.99 -13.97 -3.78
CA LEU A 97 7.09 -14.04 -2.31
C LEU A 97 6.88 -15.46 -1.80
N VAL A 98 5.89 -16.18 -2.33
CA VAL A 98 5.59 -17.56 -1.96
C VAL A 98 6.75 -18.48 -2.33
N ILE A 99 7.29 -18.39 -3.54
CA ILE A 99 8.42 -19.20 -4.00
C ILE A 99 9.64 -18.99 -3.11
N ILE A 100 9.99 -17.72 -2.83
CA ILE A 100 11.15 -17.41 -1.98
C ILE A 100 10.92 -17.91 -0.55
N PHE A 101 9.73 -17.73 0.00
CA PHE A 101 9.38 -18.18 1.34
C PHE A 101 9.55 -19.70 1.49
N PHE A 102 9.03 -20.50 0.55
CA PHE A 102 9.17 -21.96 0.60
C PHE A 102 10.60 -22.42 0.30
N LYS A 103 11.33 -21.77 -0.61
CA LYS A 103 12.73 -22.11 -0.91
C LYS A 103 13.67 -21.89 0.26
N GLU A 104 13.48 -20.80 1.02
CA GLU A 104 14.32 -20.49 2.18
C GLU A 104 13.97 -21.33 3.41
N LYS A 105 12.78 -21.91 3.44
CA LYS A 105 12.28 -22.70 4.55
C LYS A 105 12.01 -24.14 4.12
N ASN A 106 13.08 -24.93 4.07
CA ASN A 106 13.03 -26.35 3.75
C ASN A 106 12.17 -27.21 4.71
N ASN A 107 11.74 -26.70 5.86
CA ASN A 107 10.99 -27.45 6.89
C ASN A 107 10.01 -26.56 7.68
N ILE A 108 9.09 -25.85 7.00
CA ILE A 108 7.91 -25.33 7.73
C ILE A 108 6.93 -26.49 7.88
N SER A 109 6.73 -26.96 9.11
CA SER A 109 5.49 -27.69 9.38
C SER A 109 4.35 -26.68 9.30
N LEU A 110 3.48 -26.84 8.31
CA LEU A 110 2.27 -26.03 8.16
C LEU A 110 1.25 -26.50 9.21
N TYR A 111 1.56 -26.31 10.49
CA TYR A 111 0.62 -26.60 11.56
C TYR A 111 -0.31 -25.39 11.75
N PHE A 112 -1.50 -25.46 11.15
CA PHE A 112 -2.52 -24.44 11.30
C PHE A 112 -3.35 -24.72 12.57
N ASN A 113 -3.08 -23.97 13.63
CA ASN A 113 -3.90 -23.98 14.83
C ASN A 113 -4.74 -22.70 14.90
N PHE A 114 -6.03 -22.82 14.59
CA PHE A 114 -6.97 -21.70 14.63
C PHE A 114 -7.07 -21.06 16.02
N ASN A 115 -6.93 -21.83 17.10
CA ASN A 115 -6.97 -21.30 18.46
C ASN A 115 -5.78 -20.37 18.73
N MET A 116 -4.56 -20.79 18.34
CA MET A 116 -3.36 -19.94 18.47
C MET A 116 -3.49 -18.64 17.66
N ILE A 117 -4.01 -18.73 16.43
CA ILE A 117 -4.25 -17.55 15.58
C ILE A 117 -5.26 -16.61 16.25
N PHE A 118 -6.35 -17.16 16.78
CA PHE A 118 -7.39 -16.37 17.45
C PHE A 118 -6.88 -15.71 18.74
N GLU A 119 -6.08 -16.42 19.54
CA GLU A 119 -5.47 -15.87 20.75
C GLU A 119 -4.52 -14.70 20.44
N GLU A 120 -3.64 -14.86 19.45
CA GLU A 120 -2.74 -13.77 19.03
C GLU A 120 -3.52 -12.60 18.40
N ALA A 121 -4.58 -12.87 17.64
CA ALA A 121 -5.46 -11.83 17.12
C ALA A 121 -6.17 -11.06 18.26
N LYS A 122 -6.63 -11.74 19.31
CA LYS A 122 -7.26 -11.12 20.49
C LYS A 122 -6.26 -10.28 21.28
N LYS A 123 -5.03 -10.78 21.46
CA LYS A 123 -3.92 -10.10 22.13
C LYS A 123 -3.54 -8.81 21.43
N TYR A 124 -3.46 -8.83 20.09
CA TYR A 124 -3.07 -7.64 19.30
C TYR A 124 -4.23 -6.85 18.72
N LYS A 125 -5.49 -7.11 19.10
CA LYS A 125 -6.70 -6.50 18.49
C LYS A 125 -6.65 -4.97 18.39
N LYS A 126 -6.01 -4.28 19.33
CA LYS A 126 -5.90 -2.81 19.34
C LYS A 126 -5.14 -2.29 18.12
N PHE A 127 -4.16 -3.04 17.62
CA PHE A 127 -3.34 -2.65 16.48
C PHE A 127 -4.15 -2.55 15.17
N PRO A 128 -4.84 -3.59 14.67
CA PRO A 128 -5.66 -3.48 13.47
C PRO A 128 -6.81 -2.48 13.65
N LEU A 129 -7.42 -2.38 14.83
CA LEU A 129 -8.49 -1.38 15.09
C LEU A 129 -7.99 0.06 14.89
N PHE A 130 -6.86 0.41 15.52
CA PHE A 130 -6.30 1.76 15.43
C PHE A 130 -5.70 2.02 14.05
N SER A 131 -4.89 1.09 13.53
CA SER A 131 -4.23 1.25 12.22
C SER A 131 -5.22 1.32 11.08
N THR A 132 -6.33 0.55 11.12
CA THR A 132 -7.37 0.61 10.09
C THR A 132 -8.08 1.96 10.08
N TRP A 133 -8.49 2.48 11.24
CA TRP A 133 -9.13 3.80 11.30
C TRP A 133 -8.19 4.91 10.86
N ASN A 134 -6.94 4.88 11.32
CA ASN A 134 -5.92 5.82 10.90
C ASN A 134 -5.68 5.76 9.38
N ALA A 135 -5.58 4.57 8.80
CA ALA A 135 -5.42 4.40 7.36
C ALA A 135 -6.65 4.91 6.59
N GLY A 136 -7.86 4.65 7.09
CA GLY A 136 -9.12 5.14 6.50
C GLY A 136 -9.19 6.66 6.48
N ILE A 137 -8.95 7.31 7.62
CA ILE A 137 -8.96 8.77 7.73
C ILE A 137 -7.89 9.40 6.84
N ASN A 138 -6.67 8.86 6.83
CA ASN A 138 -5.60 9.36 5.95
C ASN A 138 -5.94 9.18 4.46
N THR A 139 -6.61 8.09 4.10
CA THR A 139 -7.08 7.85 2.72
C THR A 139 -8.14 8.87 2.34
N LEU A 140 -9.10 9.15 3.23
CA LEU A 140 -10.11 10.19 3.01
C LEU A 140 -9.45 11.57 2.88
N ALA A 141 -8.58 11.95 3.81
CA ALA A 141 -7.89 13.23 3.78
C ALA A 141 -7.06 13.44 2.49
N ARG A 142 -6.47 12.37 1.94
CA ARG A 142 -5.68 12.44 0.70
C ARG A 142 -6.55 12.51 -0.57
N ASN A 143 -7.70 11.83 -0.58
CA ASN A 143 -8.52 11.71 -1.80
C ASN A 143 -9.72 12.69 -1.84
N LEU A 144 -10.19 13.19 -0.70
CA LEU A 144 -11.29 14.14 -0.65
C LEU A 144 -10.96 15.47 -1.36
N PRO A 145 -9.78 16.09 -1.18
CA PRO A 145 -9.47 17.35 -1.85
C PRO A 145 -9.64 17.30 -3.37
N PRO A 146 -9.01 16.36 -4.11
CA PRO A 146 -9.20 16.32 -5.56
C PRO A 146 -10.63 15.96 -5.98
N ILE A 147 -11.36 15.15 -5.19
CA ILE A 147 -12.79 14.86 -5.45
C ILE A 147 -13.63 16.13 -5.32
N LEU A 148 -13.42 16.90 -4.24
CA LEU A 148 -14.12 18.16 -4.01
C LEU A 148 -13.78 19.19 -5.09
N LEU A 149 -12.52 19.29 -5.50
CA LEU A 149 -12.12 20.19 -6.58
C LEU A 149 -12.87 19.91 -7.88
N ASN A 150 -13.19 18.64 -8.17
CA ASN A 150 -13.96 18.26 -9.36
C ASN A 150 -15.43 18.74 -9.32
N LEU A 151 -15.95 19.12 -8.15
CA LEU A 151 -17.29 19.70 -7.99
C LEU A 151 -17.31 21.22 -8.19
N PHE A 152 -16.22 21.91 -7.86
CA PHE A 152 -16.15 23.38 -7.84
C PHE A 152 -15.33 24.00 -8.98
N PHE A 153 -14.44 23.23 -9.61
CA PHE A 153 -13.50 23.73 -10.62
C PHE A 153 -13.62 23.00 -11.95
N THR A 154 -13.07 23.61 -12.99
CA THR A 154 -13.05 23.01 -14.34
C THR A 154 -12.09 21.81 -14.39
N LYS A 155 -12.37 20.86 -15.29
CA LYS A 155 -11.53 19.67 -15.51
C LYS A 155 -10.07 20.01 -15.77
N ALA A 156 -9.77 21.14 -16.40
CA ALA A 156 -8.41 21.60 -16.68
C ALA A 156 -7.65 21.94 -15.39
N ILE A 157 -8.26 22.70 -14.47
CA ILE A 157 -7.65 23.08 -13.18
C ILE A 157 -7.45 21.83 -12.31
N VAL A 158 -8.45 20.96 -12.25
CA VAL A 158 -8.39 19.69 -11.51
C VAL A 158 -7.27 18.80 -12.08
N GLY A 159 -7.13 18.73 -13.40
CA GLY A 159 -6.05 18.00 -14.06
C GLY A 159 -4.66 18.52 -13.69
N GLN A 160 -4.46 19.84 -13.71
CA GLN A 160 -3.20 20.47 -13.29
C GLN A 160 -2.88 20.17 -11.82
N PHE A 161 -3.87 20.26 -10.94
CA PHE A 161 -3.72 19.91 -9.54
C PHE A 161 -3.30 18.44 -9.37
N TYR A 162 -3.95 17.51 -10.08
CA TYR A 162 -3.58 16.09 -10.04
C TYR A 162 -2.14 15.84 -10.48
N ILE A 163 -1.67 16.55 -11.51
CA ILE A 163 -0.27 16.45 -11.98
C ILE A 163 0.69 16.96 -10.92
N ALA A 164 0.45 18.15 -10.36
CA ALA A 164 1.26 18.71 -9.28
C ALA A 164 1.32 17.78 -8.07
N MET A 165 0.16 17.29 -7.64
CA MET A 165 0.04 16.35 -6.52
C MET A 165 0.80 15.04 -6.80
N ARG A 166 0.76 14.51 -8.02
CA ARG A 166 1.50 13.32 -8.42
C ARG A 166 3.01 13.57 -8.37
N LEU A 167 3.48 14.68 -8.94
CA LEU A 167 4.90 15.05 -8.96
C LEU A 167 5.48 15.19 -7.54
N MET A 168 4.73 15.83 -6.64
CA MET A 168 5.14 15.96 -5.24
C MET A 168 5.16 14.62 -4.50
N ASN A 169 4.14 13.77 -4.74
CA ASN A 169 4.00 12.53 -3.98
C ASN A 169 4.97 11.43 -4.39
N ILE A 170 5.49 11.41 -5.62
CA ILE A 170 6.44 10.36 -6.07
C ILE A 170 7.67 10.26 -5.15
N PRO A 171 8.49 11.31 -4.97
CA PRO A 171 9.68 11.23 -4.13
C PRO A 171 9.32 11.02 -2.65
N LEU A 172 8.24 11.65 -2.18
CA LEU A 172 7.76 11.51 -0.80
C LEU A 172 7.37 10.07 -0.48
N ASN A 173 6.67 9.37 -1.38
CA ASN A 173 6.26 7.98 -1.16
C ASN A 173 7.47 7.03 -1.10
N ILE A 174 8.51 7.26 -1.89
CA ILE A 174 9.75 6.45 -1.86
C ILE A 174 10.48 6.63 -0.53
N LEU A 175 10.67 7.88 -0.10
CA LEU A 175 11.30 8.20 1.18
C LEU A 175 10.49 7.65 2.35
N GLN A 176 9.18 7.94 2.36
CA GLN A 176 8.25 7.48 3.40
C GLN A 176 8.28 5.96 3.51
N SER A 177 8.14 5.22 2.41
CA SER A 177 8.05 3.76 2.45
C SER A 177 9.35 3.12 2.93
N SER A 178 10.50 3.56 2.42
CA SER A 178 11.81 3.07 2.83
C SER A 178 12.09 3.32 4.32
N VAL A 179 11.86 4.55 4.79
CA VAL A 179 12.11 4.91 6.19
C VAL A 179 11.12 4.23 7.12
N SER A 180 9.84 4.15 6.76
CA SER A 180 8.81 3.52 7.58
C SER A 180 9.12 2.04 7.82
N GLN A 181 9.54 1.29 6.80
CA GLN A 181 9.86 -0.13 6.94
C GLN A 181 11.00 -0.38 7.94
N VAL A 182 12.09 0.37 7.82
CA VAL A 182 13.25 0.28 8.73
C VAL A 182 12.87 0.76 10.14
N PHE A 183 12.09 1.84 10.23
CA PHE A 183 11.62 2.38 11.51
C PHE A 183 10.76 1.37 12.27
N TYR A 184 9.74 0.77 11.63
CA TYR A 184 8.89 -0.24 12.27
C TYR A 184 9.68 -1.47 12.70
N GLN A 185 10.59 -1.94 11.85
CA GLN A 185 11.47 -3.06 12.17
C GLN A 185 12.32 -2.75 13.42
N ARG A 186 12.98 -1.60 13.44
CA ARG A 186 13.88 -1.21 14.54
C ARG A 186 13.14 -0.93 15.85
N VAL A 187 11.99 -0.26 15.80
CA VAL A 187 11.14 -0.05 16.97
C VAL A 187 10.70 -1.38 17.57
N SER A 188 10.30 -2.34 16.74
CA SER A 188 9.89 -3.67 17.20
C SER A 188 11.02 -4.41 17.93
N GLU A 189 12.27 -4.30 17.44
CA GLU A 189 13.44 -4.86 18.11
C GLU A 189 13.72 -4.21 19.46
N LEU A 190 13.73 -2.87 19.50
CA LEU A 190 14.03 -2.11 20.72
C LEU A 190 13.00 -2.40 21.81
N ILE A 191 11.71 -2.48 21.46
CA ILE A 191 10.64 -2.89 22.38
C ILE A 191 10.89 -4.31 22.90
N LYS A 192 11.20 -5.27 22.02
CA LYS A 192 11.50 -6.66 22.41
C LYS A 192 12.70 -6.74 23.35
N GLN A 193 13.71 -5.90 23.15
CA GLN A 193 14.92 -5.82 23.98
C GLN A 193 14.76 -4.93 25.22
N LYS A 194 13.57 -4.36 25.45
CA LYS A 194 13.29 -3.39 26.55
C LYS A 194 14.24 -2.19 26.55
N GLN A 195 14.68 -1.75 25.38
CA GLN A 195 15.56 -0.59 25.20
C GLN A 195 14.76 0.70 24.96
N SER A 196 15.38 1.84 25.27
CA SER A 196 14.77 3.16 25.06
C SER A 196 14.59 3.47 23.57
N LEU A 197 13.39 3.92 23.21
CA LEU A 197 13.05 4.37 21.86
C LEU A 197 13.46 5.82 21.59
N LYS A 198 13.69 6.63 22.65
CA LYS A 198 13.79 8.09 22.56
C LYS A 198 14.92 8.54 21.63
N GLN A 199 16.11 7.97 21.77
CA GLN A 199 17.28 8.35 20.97
C GLN A 199 17.06 8.00 19.49
N PHE A 200 16.57 6.80 19.20
CA PHE A 200 16.29 6.37 17.82
C PHE A 200 15.20 7.22 17.17
N PHE A 201 14.13 7.51 17.90
CA PHE A 201 13.04 8.37 17.46
C PHE A 201 13.54 9.78 17.14
N ASN A 202 14.21 10.45 18.08
CA ASN A 202 14.71 11.81 17.90
C ASN A 202 15.68 11.91 16.71
N THR A 203 16.59 10.95 16.58
CA THR A 203 17.54 10.91 15.46
C THR A 203 16.82 10.74 14.12
N THR A 204 15.80 9.90 14.07
CA THR A 204 15.01 9.67 12.84
C THR A 204 14.25 10.93 12.45
N VAL A 205 13.58 11.59 13.41
CA VAL A 205 12.84 12.83 13.19
C VAL A 205 13.77 13.95 12.71
N LEU A 206 14.93 14.14 13.34
CA LEU A 206 15.90 15.17 12.92
C LEU A 206 16.43 14.93 11.50
N LYS A 207 16.77 13.69 11.16
CA LYS A 207 17.23 13.34 9.81
C LYS A 207 16.15 13.57 8.75
N LEU A 208 14.91 13.14 9.02
CA LEU A 208 13.78 13.39 8.13
C LEU A 208 13.49 14.89 7.99
N GLY A 209 13.54 15.63 9.09
CA GLY A 209 13.42 17.08 9.11
C GLY A 209 14.46 17.74 8.22
N ALA A 210 15.73 17.37 8.34
CA ALA A 210 16.81 17.91 7.51
C ALA A 210 16.61 17.60 6.01
N ILE A 211 16.18 16.36 5.67
CA ILE A 211 15.91 15.96 4.29
C ILE A 211 14.80 16.81 3.65
N ILE A 212 13.81 17.25 4.43
CA ILE A 212 12.71 18.08 3.93
C ILE A 212 13.09 19.56 3.93
N PHE A 213 13.73 20.03 4.99
CA PHE A 213 14.02 21.45 5.21
C PHE A 213 15.11 21.97 4.26
N VAL A 214 16.13 21.17 3.97
CA VAL A 214 17.25 21.59 3.10
C VAL A 214 16.78 21.89 1.66
N PRO A 215 16.03 21.00 0.98
CA PRO A 215 15.48 21.31 -0.35
C PRO A 215 14.49 22.49 -0.34
N LEU A 216 13.67 22.61 0.71
CA LEU A 216 12.74 23.73 0.83
C LEU A 216 13.48 25.07 0.94
N LEU A 217 14.57 25.14 1.71
CA LEU A 217 15.40 26.34 1.78
C LEU A 217 16.04 26.66 0.42
N ILE A 218 16.54 25.65 -0.29
CA ILE A 218 17.12 25.83 -1.63
C ILE A 218 16.08 26.42 -2.58
N ILE A 219 14.86 25.86 -2.61
CA ILE A 219 13.75 26.38 -3.41
C ILE A 219 13.36 27.79 -2.96
N PHE A 220 13.33 28.07 -1.67
CA PHE A 220 12.93 29.40 -1.17
C PHE A 220 13.92 30.52 -1.55
N PHE A 221 15.22 30.21 -1.59
CA PHE A 221 16.25 31.22 -1.89
C PHE A 221 16.61 31.32 -3.39
N TRP A 222 16.42 30.25 -4.16
CA TRP A 222 16.87 30.14 -5.56
C TRP A 222 15.75 29.79 -6.55
N GLY A 223 14.52 29.60 -6.07
CA GLY A 223 13.34 29.28 -6.87
C GLY A 223 12.34 30.43 -6.95
#